data_AF-A0A365QRA6-F1
#
_entry.id   AF-A0A365QRA6-F1
#
_cell.length_a   1.000
_cell.length_b   1.000
_cell.length_c   1.000
_cell.angle_alpha   90.00
_cell.angle_beta   90.00
_cell.angle_gamma   90.00
#
_symmetry.space_group_name_H-M   'P 1'
#
loop_
_entity.id
_entity.type
_entity.pdbx_description
1 polymer ?
#
loop_
_entity_poly.entity_id
_entity_poly.type
_entity_poly.pdbx_seq_one_letter_code
_entity_poly.pdbx_strand_id
1 'polypeptide(L)'
;VQIPRVGDEVVVDFLNGDPDEPIVTGRVYNGEKMPPWGLPGSATQSGLLSRSSPGGTTEHANAFRFEDKKGAEQLWMHAERNFDAETELDHSLSVGNNHTHTVGNDETMQVKNNRQRSVGQNETVNIGQNRVAQIGANETHGVTGNRSVSVDGNSSHTVTKGNHNLAVVTGTHDVFVEGNSTHVVGTGSYATKVNTGSHSVDVAQVASLAAGKYIDMGAGKSGVSINKDNVGVLIGGLASDVGVGITGQGGGVDIAGYDKGVSISGYAKGVTIYGENDLNLSGKSTANLQAPTVNIDNGKSSCNVNVNATKIVLATGGGSITLDGSGVTIQGTIAHIN
;
A
#
# COMPACT_ATOMS: atom_id res chain seq x y z
N VAL A 1 43.21 19.04 -51.64
CA VAL A 1 43.37 20.16 -52.59
C VAL A 1 42.63 21.37 -52.03
N GLN A 2 43.35 22.42 -51.67
CA GLN A 2 42.75 23.66 -51.19
C GLN A 2 42.81 24.64 -52.37
N ILE A 3 41.70 24.87 -53.06
CA ILE A 3 41.66 25.78 -54.23
C ILE A 3 41.94 27.21 -53.75
N PRO A 4 42.90 27.94 -54.37
CA PRO A 4 43.13 29.35 -54.07
C PRO A 4 41.85 30.17 -54.25
N ARG A 5 41.59 31.10 -53.33
CA ARG A 5 40.45 32.00 -53.39
C ARG A 5 40.91 33.37 -53.85
N VAL A 6 39.98 34.18 -54.36
CA VAL A 6 40.26 35.56 -54.76
C VAL A 6 40.95 36.32 -53.60
N GLY A 7 42.08 36.96 -53.91
CA GLY A 7 42.93 37.69 -52.95
C GLY A 7 43.95 36.83 -52.19
N ASP A 8 44.01 35.52 -52.42
CA ASP A 8 45.12 34.70 -51.92
C ASP A 8 46.37 34.89 -52.78
N GLU A 9 47.55 34.94 -52.17
CA GLU A 9 48.81 34.87 -52.89
C GLU A 9 49.18 33.39 -53.12
N VAL A 10 49.69 33.09 -54.31
CA VAL A 10 49.95 31.73 -54.77
C VAL A 10 51.41 31.57 -55.19
N VAL A 11 51.95 30.39 -54.93
CA VAL A 11 53.21 29.96 -55.53
C VAL A 11 52.86 29.30 -56.86
N VAL A 12 53.38 29.86 -57.95
CA VAL A 12 53.22 29.32 -59.30
C VAL A 12 54.51 28.63 -59.69
N ASP A 13 54.39 27.39 -60.13
CA ASP A 13 55.43 26.65 -60.83
C ASP A 13 54.98 26.43 -62.28
N PHE A 14 55.88 25.98 -63.15
CA PHE A 14 55.61 25.87 -64.58
C PHE A 14 55.96 24.47 -65.06
N LEU A 15 55.05 23.81 -65.78
CA LEU A 15 55.28 22.44 -66.25
C LEU A 15 56.51 22.41 -67.17
N ASN A 16 57.51 21.61 -66.82
CA ASN A 16 58.81 21.56 -67.51
C ASN A 16 59.53 22.92 -67.62
N GLY A 17 59.16 23.89 -66.79
CA GLY A 17 59.67 25.26 -66.87
C GLY A 17 59.05 26.11 -67.99
N ASP A 18 57.97 25.66 -68.65
CA ASP A 18 57.26 26.42 -69.68
C ASP A 18 56.36 27.50 -69.06
N PRO A 19 56.67 28.80 -69.22
CA PRO A 19 55.87 29.90 -68.67
C PRO A 19 54.40 29.92 -69.14
N ASP A 20 54.11 29.29 -70.27
CA ASP A 20 52.75 29.19 -70.82
C ASP A 20 51.92 28.06 -70.18
N GLU A 21 52.52 27.20 -69.35
CA GLU A 21 51.87 26.13 -68.60
C GLU A 21 52.01 26.29 -67.06
N PRO A 22 51.44 27.36 -66.47
CA PRO A 22 51.51 27.58 -65.03
C PRO A 22 50.66 26.59 -64.25
N ILE A 23 51.20 26.12 -63.12
CA ILE A 23 50.51 25.32 -62.11
C ILE A 23 50.64 25.99 -60.75
N VAL A 24 49.55 26.07 -60.00
CA VAL A 24 49.59 26.58 -58.62
C VAL A 24 49.99 25.45 -57.69
N THR A 25 51.16 25.56 -57.08
CA THR A 25 51.74 24.54 -56.19
C THR A 25 51.41 24.80 -54.72
N GLY A 26 51.05 26.03 -54.37
CA GLY A 26 50.69 26.38 -53.01
C GLY A 26 50.10 27.77 -52.86
N ARG A 27 49.68 28.08 -51.65
CA ARG A 27 49.31 29.43 -51.22
C ARG A 27 50.26 29.93 -50.16
N VAL A 28 50.50 31.23 -50.15
CA VAL A 28 51.23 31.92 -49.09
C VAL A 28 50.36 33.02 -48.48
N TYR A 29 50.66 33.36 -47.24
CA TYR A 29 50.01 34.48 -46.57
C TYR A 29 50.59 35.80 -47.11
N ASN A 30 49.74 36.80 -47.26
CA ASN A 30 50.11 38.14 -47.73
C ASN A 30 49.64 39.21 -46.73
N GLY A 31 49.94 40.48 -46.98
CA GLY A 31 49.60 41.59 -46.07
C GLY A 31 48.09 41.75 -45.81
N GLU A 32 47.23 41.36 -46.76
CA GLU A 32 45.77 41.38 -46.62
C GLU A 32 45.22 40.11 -45.96
N LYS A 33 45.93 38.99 -46.10
CA LYS A 33 45.58 37.66 -45.58
C LYS A 33 46.74 37.09 -44.78
N MET A 34 47.00 37.71 -43.63
CA MET A 34 48.00 37.28 -42.66
C MET A 34 47.70 35.86 -42.11
N PRO A 35 48.71 35.16 -41.57
CA PRO A 35 48.51 33.88 -40.89
C PRO A 35 47.36 33.95 -39.88
N PRO A 36 46.56 32.88 -39.74
CA PRO A 36 45.37 32.88 -38.88
C PRO A 36 45.69 33.07 -37.39
N TRP A 37 46.94 32.86 -36.98
CA TRP A 37 47.41 33.08 -35.62
C TRP A 37 48.52 34.11 -35.61
N GLY A 38 48.42 35.10 -34.73
CA GLY A 38 49.34 36.24 -34.67
C GLY A 38 50.74 35.84 -34.24
N LEU A 39 51.74 36.15 -35.06
CA LEU A 39 53.16 35.95 -34.72
C LEU A 39 53.76 37.22 -34.10
N PRO A 40 54.73 37.09 -33.17
CA PRO A 40 55.32 35.84 -32.66
C PRO A 40 54.54 35.16 -31.52
N GLY A 41 53.45 35.76 -31.03
CA GLY A 41 52.73 35.31 -29.83
C GLY A 41 52.18 33.88 -29.89
N SER A 42 51.78 33.42 -31.09
CA SER A 42 51.24 32.08 -31.35
C SER A 42 52.25 31.16 -32.06
N ALA A 43 53.56 31.33 -31.84
CA ALA A 43 54.59 30.53 -32.50
C ALA A 43 54.49 29.01 -32.26
N THR A 44 53.78 28.58 -31.23
CA THR A 44 53.52 27.16 -30.90
C THR A 44 52.18 26.63 -31.43
N GLN A 45 51.44 27.45 -32.20
CA GLN A 45 50.17 27.04 -32.82
C GLN A 45 50.38 26.65 -34.27
N SER A 46 49.73 25.56 -34.68
CA SER A 46 49.75 25.09 -36.06
C SER A 46 48.40 24.48 -36.45
N GLY A 47 48.11 24.35 -37.75
CA GLY A 47 46.88 23.71 -38.22
C GLY A 47 46.30 24.30 -39.51
N LEU A 48 44.98 24.17 -39.66
CA LEU A 48 44.22 24.65 -40.81
C LEU A 48 43.08 25.56 -40.33
N LEU A 49 42.90 26.71 -40.98
CA LEU A 49 41.74 27.59 -40.82
C LEU A 49 41.19 27.96 -42.19
N SER A 50 39.90 27.67 -42.41
CA SER A 50 39.19 27.94 -43.67
C SER A 50 37.99 28.84 -43.39
N ARG A 51 38.13 30.13 -43.75
CA ARG A 51 37.07 31.14 -43.59
C ARG A 51 35.85 30.79 -44.43
N SER A 52 34.67 31.26 -44.03
CA SER A 52 33.47 31.25 -44.86
C SER A 52 33.73 32.03 -46.16
N SER A 53 33.07 31.64 -47.24
CA SER A 53 33.27 32.25 -48.56
C SER A 53 31.93 32.43 -49.26
N PRO A 54 31.73 33.57 -49.96
CA PRO A 54 32.59 34.76 -49.97
C PRO A 54 32.49 35.56 -48.65
N GLY A 55 33.50 36.41 -48.38
CA GLY A 55 33.42 37.45 -47.34
C GLY A 55 33.55 37.00 -45.88
N GLY A 56 33.91 35.75 -45.59
CA GLY A 56 34.11 35.30 -44.21
C GLY A 56 35.35 35.91 -43.56
N THR A 57 35.25 36.16 -42.25
CA THR A 57 36.33 36.62 -41.39
C THR A 57 36.94 35.45 -40.61
N THR A 58 37.89 35.69 -39.72
CA THR A 58 38.44 34.67 -38.81
C THR A 58 37.40 34.09 -37.86
N GLU A 59 36.37 34.87 -37.54
CA GLU A 59 35.28 34.51 -36.62
C GLU A 59 34.26 33.58 -37.28
N HIS A 60 34.19 33.59 -38.62
CA HIS A 60 33.29 32.75 -39.40
C HIS A 60 34.11 31.72 -40.19
N ALA A 61 34.57 30.67 -39.53
CA ALA A 61 35.54 29.74 -40.13
C ALA A 61 35.44 28.32 -39.57
N ASN A 62 35.79 27.33 -40.40
CA ASN A 62 36.13 25.99 -39.92
C ASN A 62 37.61 25.94 -39.53
N ALA A 63 37.93 25.22 -38.45
CA ALA A 63 39.31 25.15 -37.98
C ALA A 63 39.68 23.78 -37.38
N PHE A 64 40.96 23.43 -37.54
CA PHE A 64 41.63 22.31 -36.89
C PHE A 64 43.01 22.80 -36.44
N ARG A 65 43.24 22.92 -35.13
CA ARG A 65 44.42 23.57 -34.57
C ARG A 65 45.07 22.73 -33.47
N PHE A 66 46.40 22.66 -33.51
CA PHE A 66 47.26 22.18 -32.45
C PHE A 66 47.88 23.38 -31.70
N GLU A 67 47.93 23.29 -30.38
CA GLU A 67 48.75 24.12 -29.50
C GLU A 67 49.77 23.20 -28.82
N ASP A 68 51.06 23.42 -29.06
CA ASP A 68 52.17 22.59 -28.56
C ASP A 68 52.95 23.28 -27.43
N LYS A 69 52.44 24.40 -26.89
CA LYS A 69 53.03 25.06 -25.72
C LYS A 69 52.93 24.14 -24.51
N LYS A 70 54.10 23.80 -23.95
CA LYS A 70 54.23 22.93 -22.78
C LYS A 70 53.30 23.35 -21.62
N GLY A 71 52.43 22.44 -21.18
CA GLY A 71 51.46 22.65 -20.10
C GLY A 71 50.16 23.37 -20.51
N ALA A 72 50.01 23.70 -21.80
CA ALA A 72 48.81 24.30 -22.38
C ALA A 72 48.40 23.59 -23.68
N GLU A 73 48.82 22.34 -23.85
CA GLU A 73 48.63 21.58 -25.08
C GLU A 73 47.14 21.39 -25.38
N GLN A 74 46.75 21.60 -26.63
CA GLN A 74 45.35 21.49 -27.04
C GLN A 74 45.22 21.06 -28.50
N LEU A 75 44.30 20.12 -28.73
CA LEU A 75 43.67 19.94 -30.04
C LEU A 75 42.32 20.67 -30.05
N TRP A 76 42.11 21.56 -31.02
CA TRP A 76 40.86 22.26 -31.21
C TRP A 76 40.27 21.96 -32.59
N MET A 77 39.02 21.51 -32.60
CA MET A 77 38.22 21.29 -33.80
C MET A 77 37.01 22.20 -33.75
N HIS A 78 36.76 22.96 -34.81
CA HIS A 78 35.64 23.89 -34.89
C HIS A 78 34.94 23.77 -36.24
N ALA A 79 33.61 23.70 -36.18
CA ALA A 79 32.74 23.80 -37.33
C ALA A 79 31.85 25.04 -37.19
N GLU A 80 31.80 25.86 -38.24
CA GLU A 80 31.00 27.10 -38.25
C GLU A 80 29.49 26.83 -38.21
N ARG A 81 29.05 25.70 -38.73
CA ARG A 81 27.63 25.38 -38.87
C ARG A 81 27.29 23.96 -38.46
N ASN A 82 27.80 22.97 -39.20
CA ASN A 82 27.53 21.56 -38.99
C ASN A 82 28.85 20.83 -38.75
N PHE A 83 28.87 19.96 -37.74
CA PHE A 83 29.95 19.01 -37.51
C PHE A 83 29.40 17.59 -37.64
N ASP A 84 29.74 16.93 -38.72
CA ASP A 84 29.38 15.53 -38.95
C ASP A 84 30.59 14.65 -38.63
N ALA A 85 30.41 13.67 -37.75
CA ALA A 85 31.43 12.69 -37.38
C ALA A 85 30.84 11.27 -37.46
N GLU A 86 31.49 10.41 -38.22
CA GLU A 86 31.07 9.03 -38.46
C GLU A 86 32.25 8.09 -38.22
N THR A 87 31.97 6.89 -37.73
CA THR A 87 32.96 5.83 -37.55
C THR A 87 32.31 4.50 -37.89
N GLU A 88 32.79 3.85 -38.96
CA GLU A 88 32.16 2.67 -39.57
C GLU A 88 32.31 1.38 -38.75
N LEU A 89 33.36 1.30 -37.93
CA LEU A 89 33.69 0.08 -37.18
C LEU A 89 33.67 0.36 -35.68
N ASP A 90 34.76 0.92 -35.16
CA ASP A 90 34.95 1.11 -33.71
C ASP A 90 35.33 2.56 -33.40
N HIS A 91 34.55 3.20 -32.52
CA HIS A 91 34.89 4.48 -31.91
C HIS A 91 35.15 4.28 -30.42
N SER A 92 36.31 4.74 -29.94
CA SER A 92 36.67 4.71 -28.52
C SER A 92 37.05 6.12 -28.05
N LEU A 93 36.53 6.50 -26.89
CA LEU A 93 36.81 7.79 -26.25
C LEU A 93 37.21 7.54 -24.80
N SER A 94 38.37 8.07 -24.41
CA SER A 94 38.85 8.05 -23.04
C SER A 94 39.20 9.47 -22.61
N VAL A 95 38.68 9.89 -21.46
CA VAL A 95 38.91 11.22 -20.89
C VAL A 95 39.48 11.04 -19.50
N GLY A 96 40.71 11.50 -19.29
CA GLY A 96 41.45 11.23 -18.05
C GLY A 96 40.97 12.02 -16.82
N ASN A 97 40.17 13.07 -17.01
CA ASN A 97 39.67 13.91 -15.92
C ASN A 97 38.16 14.17 -16.04
N ASN A 98 37.76 15.21 -16.78
CA ASN A 98 36.36 15.64 -16.85
C ASN A 98 35.84 15.63 -18.29
N HIS A 99 34.62 15.10 -18.48
CA HIS A 99 33.87 15.18 -19.74
C HIS A 99 32.57 15.95 -19.51
N THR A 100 32.37 17.02 -20.26
CA THR A 100 31.14 17.82 -20.25
C THR A 100 30.44 17.67 -21.59
N HIS A 101 29.15 17.32 -21.56
CA HIS A 101 28.29 17.27 -22.72
C HIS A 101 27.14 18.26 -22.54
N THR A 102 26.93 19.15 -23.50
CA THR A 102 25.88 20.17 -23.46
C THR A 102 25.18 20.23 -24.80
N VAL A 103 23.86 20.08 -24.78
CA VAL A 103 23.00 20.16 -25.96
C VAL A 103 22.01 21.29 -25.73
N GLY A 104 21.94 22.24 -26.67
CA GLY A 104 21.14 23.46 -26.50
C GLY A 104 19.64 23.26 -26.72
N ASN A 105 19.23 22.18 -27.38
CA ASN A 105 17.83 21.87 -27.67
C ASN A 105 17.53 20.40 -27.36
N ASP A 106 17.57 19.51 -28.36
CA ASP A 106 17.14 18.11 -28.22
C ASP A 106 18.32 17.12 -28.39
N GLU A 107 18.36 16.08 -27.54
CA GLU A 107 19.25 14.93 -27.68
C GLU A 107 18.43 13.66 -27.98
N THR A 108 18.86 12.90 -28.99
CA THR A 108 18.31 11.56 -29.26
C THR A 108 19.43 10.53 -29.21
N MET A 109 19.21 9.45 -28.47
CA MET A 109 20.22 8.43 -28.23
C MET A 109 19.62 7.03 -28.42
N GLN A 110 20.06 6.34 -29.47
CA GLN A 110 19.58 5.01 -29.81
C GLN A 110 20.68 3.96 -29.63
N VAL A 111 20.39 2.90 -28.87
CA VAL A 111 21.25 1.73 -28.73
C VAL A 111 20.46 0.51 -29.19
N LYS A 112 20.92 -0.14 -30.26
CA LYS A 112 20.19 -1.25 -30.89
C LYS A 112 20.27 -2.56 -30.09
N ASN A 113 21.41 -2.77 -29.43
CA ASN A 113 21.68 -3.96 -28.62
C ASN A 113 21.64 -3.56 -27.13
N ASN A 114 22.79 -3.62 -26.46
CA ASN A 114 22.88 -3.46 -25.01
C ASN A 114 23.51 -2.11 -24.62
N ARG A 115 22.99 -1.51 -23.55
CA ARG A 115 23.63 -0.39 -22.84
C ARG A 115 24.02 -0.85 -21.44
N GLN A 116 25.27 -0.59 -21.06
CA GLN A 116 25.76 -0.73 -19.68
C GLN A 116 26.23 0.64 -19.17
N ARG A 117 25.85 0.99 -17.94
CA ARG A 117 26.25 2.22 -17.25
C ARG A 117 26.77 1.84 -15.87
N SER A 118 27.94 2.34 -15.51
CA SER A 118 28.52 2.18 -14.18
C SER A 118 28.92 3.56 -13.66
N VAL A 119 28.46 3.90 -12.46
CA VAL A 119 28.80 5.15 -11.76
C VAL A 119 29.44 4.74 -10.44
N GLY A 120 30.73 5.06 -10.28
CA GLY A 120 31.49 4.58 -9.12
C GLY A 120 31.11 5.24 -7.81
N GLN A 121 30.58 6.46 -7.86
CA GLN A 121 30.20 7.28 -6.70
C GLN A 121 28.70 7.63 -6.79
N ASN A 122 28.37 8.91 -7.01
CA ASN A 122 27.00 9.41 -6.98
C ASN A 122 26.46 9.69 -8.39
N GLU A 123 25.17 9.42 -8.59
CA GLU A 123 24.40 9.86 -9.76
C GLU A 123 23.28 10.81 -9.31
N THR A 124 23.11 11.91 -10.03
CA THR A 124 21.99 12.85 -9.83
C THR A 124 21.29 13.05 -11.17
N VAL A 125 19.97 12.87 -11.18
CA VAL A 125 19.14 13.01 -12.38
C VAL A 125 18.03 14.01 -12.09
N ASN A 126 18.06 15.15 -12.76
CA ASN A 126 17.04 16.18 -12.67
C ASN A 126 16.22 16.20 -13.96
N ILE A 127 14.92 15.91 -13.86
CA ILE A 127 13.98 15.98 -14.98
C ILE A 127 13.03 17.15 -14.72
N GLY A 128 13.10 18.19 -15.55
CA GLY A 128 12.33 19.42 -15.34
C GLY A 128 10.83 19.29 -15.62
N GLN A 129 10.42 18.24 -16.35
CA GLN A 129 9.04 17.94 -16.69
C GLN A 129 8.75 16.46 -16.43
N ASN A 130 8.44 15.67 -17.45
CA ASN A 130 8.00 14.28 -17.30
C ASN A 130 9.11 13.28 -17.59
N ARG A 131 9.13 12.16 -16.84
CA ARG A 131 9.89 10.95 -17.17
C ARG A 131 8.93 9.82 -17.50
N VAL A 132 9.13 9.18 -18.66
CA VAL A 132 8.39 7.98 -19.08
C VAL A 132 9.37 6.84 -19.25
N ALA A 133 9.08 5.68 -18.66
CA ALA A 133 9.86 4.46 -18.80
C ALA A 133 8.92 3.31 -19.20
N GLN A 134 9.28 2.59 -20.26
CA GLN A 134 8.56 1.41 -20.74
C GLN A 134 9.55 0.24 -20.81
N ILE A 135 9.31 -0.78 -20.00
CA ILE A 135 10.14 -1.98 -19.91
C ILE A 135 9.34 -3.12 -20.55
N GLY A 136 9.85 -3.69 -21.64
CA GLY A 136 9.13 -4.72 -22.40
C GLY A 136 9.10 -6.11 -21.75
N ALA A 137 9.96 -6.34 -20.75
CA ALA A 137 10.05 -7.59 -20.01
C ALA A 137 10.10 -7.31 -18.49
N ASN A 138 11.27 -7.48 -17.86
CA ASN A 138 11.41 -7.41 -16.41
C ASN A 138 12.19 -6.16 -15.98
N GLU A 139 11.75 -5.53 -14.89
CA GLU A 139 12.51 -4.50 -14.16
C GLU A 139 12.91 -5.04 -12.79
N THR A 140 14.19 -4.90 -12.44
CA THR A 140 14.72 -5.26 -11.12
C THR A 140 15.41 -4.05 -10.53
N HIS A 141 15.09 -3.74 -9.27
CA HIS A 141 15.67 -2.63 -8.55
C HIS A 141 16.22 -3.10 -7.19
N GLY A 142 17.52 -2.95 -6.98
CA GLY A 142 18.19 -3.29 -5.73
C GLY A 142 18.71 -2.04 -5.04
N VAL A 143 18.35 -1.86 -3.77
CA VAL A 143 18.87 -0.78 -2.91
C VAL A 143 19.36 -1.43 -1.62
N THR A 144 20.66 -1.30 -1.34
CA THR A 144 21.27 -1.86 -0.13
C THR A 144 21.11 -0.96 1.09
N GLY A 145 21.06 0.36 0.86
CA GLY A 145 20.75 1.37 1.87
C GLY A 145 19.26 1.70 1.91
N ASN A 146 18.95 2.98 2.13
CA ASN A 146 17.58 3.46 2.25
C ASN A 146 16.99 3.85 0.89
N ARG A 147 15.68 3.61 0.72
CA ARG A 147 14.87 4.19 -0.35
C ARG A 147 13.82 5.10 0.26
N SER A 148 13.85 6.38 -0.13
CA SER A 148 12.81 7.36 0.21
C SER A 148 12.10 7.81 -1.06
N VAL A 149 10.78 7.89 -1.02
CA VAL A 149 9.93 8.31 -2.15
C VAL A 149 8.92 9.32 -1.63
N SER A 150 8.91 10.51 -2.21
CA SER A 150 7.89 11.54 -1.96
C SER A 150 7.14 11.81 -3.25
N VAL A 151 5.81 11.85 -3.17
CA VAL A 151 4.92 12.13 -4.30
C VAL A 151 3.87 13.12 -3.82
N ASP A 152 3.90 14.35 -4.33
CA ASP A 152 2.96 15.39 -3.93
C ASP A 152 1.57 15.18 -4.57
N GLY A 153 1.55 14.50 -5.72
CA GLY A 153 0.33 14.10 -6.42
C GLY A 153 -0.12 12.68 -6.08
N ASN A 154 -0.78 12.04 -7.04
CA ASN A 154 -1.29 10.68 -6.87
C ASN A 154 -0.21 9.63 -7.18
N SER A 155 -0.14 8.59 -6.35
CA SER A 155 0.60 7.35 -6.65
C SER A 155 -0.38 6.22 -6.94
N SER A 156 -0.21 5.55 -8.08
CA SER A 156 -1.07 4.43 -8.50
C SER A 156 -0.20 3.23 -8.88
N HIS A 157 -0.56 2.07 -8.35
CA HIS A 157 0.08 0.79 -8.65
C HIS A 157 -0.98 -0.21 -9.09
N THR A 158 -0.82 -0.78 -10.29
CA THR A 158 -1.78 -1.73 -10.86
C THR A 158 -1.06 -2.99 -11.31
N VAL A 159 -1.44 -4.14 -10.75
CA VAL A 159 -1.00 -5.46 -11.20
C VAL A 159 -2.19 -6.12 -11.89
N THR A 160 -2.19 -6.12 -13.23
CA THR A 160 -3.33 -6.64 -14.02
C THR A 160 -3.41 -8.17 -13.99
N LYS A 161 -2.27 -8.85 -13.87
CA LYS A 161 -2.14 -10.31 -13.81
C LYS A 161 -1.04 -10.68 -12.84
N GLY A 162 -1.26 -11.73 -12.05
CA GLY A 162 -0.29 -12.22 -11.07
C GLY A 162 -0.54 -11.66 -9.67
N ASN A 163 0.51 -11.64 -8.85
CA ASN A 163 0.44 -11.33 -7.42
C ASN A 163 1.16 -10.01 -7.11
N HIS A 164 0.74 -9.35 -6.04
CA HIS A 164 1.47 -8.25 -5.41
C HIS A 164 1.90 -8.69 -4.01
N ASN A 165 3.21 -8.90 -3.83
CA ASN A 165 3.78 -9.39 -2.57
C ASN A 165 4.54 -8.26 -1.87
N LEU A 166 4.14 -7.94 -0.64
CA LEU A 166 4.86 -7.04 0.26
C LEU A 166 5.34 -7.83 1.48
N ALA A 167 6.63 -7.74 1.81
CA ALA A 167 7.21 -8.38 2.97
C ALA A 167 8.19 -7.43 3.69
N VAL A 168 7.91 -7.16 4.96
CA VAL A 168 8.85 -6.52 5.88
C VAL A 168 9.38 -7.63 6.78
N VAL A 169 10.55 -8.17 6.42
CA VAL A 169 11.13 -9.36 7.09
C VAL A 169 11.55 -9.04 8.53
N THR A 170 12.05 -7.84 8.74
CA THR A 170 12.46 -7.31 10.04
C THR A 170 12.05 -5.84 10.14
N GLY A 171 11.68 -5.39 11.34
CA GLY A 171 11.25 -4.02 11.57
C GLY A 171 9.73 -3.85 11.54
N THR A 172 9.30 -2.63 11.26
CA THR A 172 7.91 -2.19 11.41
C THR A 172 7.33 -1.78 10.07
N HIS A 173 6.04 -2.05 9.86
CA HIS A 173 5.27 -1.52 8.73
C HIS A 173 4.19 -0.59 9.27
N ASP A 174 4.44 0.71 9.18
CA ASP A 174 3.48 1.74 9.58
C ASP A 174 2.72 2.25 8.36
N VAL A 175 1.40 2.38 8.52
CA VAL A 175 0.50 2.94 7.51
C VAL A 175 -0.33 4.04 8.18
N PHE A 176 -0.18 5.26 7.68
CA PHE A 176 -0.92 6.42 8.16
C PHE A 176 -1.71 7.03 7.01
N VAL A 177 -3.01 7.23 7.20
CA VAL A 177 -3.93 7.78 6.22
C VAL A 177 -4.79 8.82 6.91
N GLU A 178 -4.66 10.09 6.54
CA GLU A 178 -5.49 11.18 7.09
C GLU A 178 -6.93 11.14 6.58
N GLY A 179 -7.10 10.67 5.34
CA GLY A 179 -8.40 10.49 4.71
C GLY A 179 -8.96 9.08 4.91
N ASN A 180 -9.75 8.62 3.94
CA ASN A 180 -10.37 7.30 3.97
C ASN A 180 -9.38 6.22 3.54
N SER A 181 -9.43 5.06 4.20
CA SER A 181 -8.75 3.83 3.77
C SER A 181 -9.79 2.75 3.49
N THR A 182 -9.79 2.21 2.27
CA THR A 182 -10.75 1.20 1.82
C THR A 182 -10.00 -0.02 1.31
N HIS A 183 -10.40 -1.21 1.77
CA HIS A 183 -9.88 -2.48 1.27
C HIS A 183 -11.03 -3.35 0.75
N VAL A 184 -10.97 -3.72 -0.53
CA VAL A 184 -11.99 -4.55 -1.18
C VAL A 184 -11.34 -5.83 -1.71
N VAL A 185 -11.89 -6.97 -1.30
CA VAL A 185 -11.57 -8.28 -1.87
C VAL A 185 -12.75 -8.72 -2.73
N GLY A 186 -12.60 -8.63 -4.05
CA GLY A 186 -13.70 -8.92 -4.99
C GLY A 186 -14.11 -10.39 -5.03
N THR A 187 -13.15 -11.30 -4.85
CA THR A 187 -13.37 -12.75 -4.76
C THR A 187 -12.38 -13.38 -3.79
N GLY A 188 -12.74 -14.51 -3.18
CA GLY A 188 -11.87 -15.24 -2.25
C GLY A 188 -12.09 -14.85 -0.79
N SER A 189 -11.01 -14.77 -0.02
CA SER A 189 -11.05 -14.55 1.44
C SER A 189 -10.00 -13.55 1.88
N TYR A 190 -10.32 -12.79 2.92
CA TYR A 190 -9.38 -11.91 3.62
C TYR A 190 -9.02 -12.55 4.97
N ALA A 191 -7.74 -12.63 5.29
CA ALA A 191 -7.27 -13.22 6.54
C ALA A 191 -6.16 -12.37 7.15
N THR A 192 -6.25 -12.15 8.46
CA THR A 192 -5.19 -11.55 9.27
C THR A 192 -4.72 -12.59 10.29
N LYS A 193 -3.40 -12.67 10.50
CA LYS A 193 -2.81 -13.59 11.47
C LYS A 193 -1.71 -12.87 12.25
N VAL A 194 -1.85 -12.84 13.57
CA VAL A 194 -0.83 -12.36 14.50
C VAL A 194 -0.24 -13.59 15.19
N ASN A 195 1.01 -13.93 14.88
CA ASN A 195 1.66 -15.11 15.47
C ASN A 195 1.98 -14.90 16.95
N THR A 196 2.39 -13.69 17.31
CA THR A 196 2.75 -13.28 18.67
C THR A 196 2.30 -11.84 18.91
N GLY A 197 1.79 -11.54 20.09
CA GLY A 197 1.28 -10.21 20.44
C GLY A 197 -0.22 -10.09 20.24
N SER A 198 -0.70 -8.85 20.13
CA SER A 198 -2.14 -8.53 20.11
C SER A 198 -2.58 -8.02 18.75
N HIS A 199 -3.84 -8.30 18.40
CA HIS A 199 -4.56 -7.58 17.36
C HIS A 199 -5.49 -6.59 18.07
N SER A 200 -5.29 -5.28 17.85
CA SER A 200 -6.09 -4.22 18.46
C SER A 200 -6.88 -3.47 17.39
N VAL A 201 -8.14 -3.17 17.68
CA VAL A 201 -9.02 -2.34 16.86
C VAL A 201 -9.60 -1.27 17.78
N ASP A 202 -9.11 -0.04 17.62
CA ASP A 202 -9.57 1.13 18.38
C ASP A 202 -10.35 2.05 17.44
N VAL A 203 -11.60 2.35 17.81
CA VAL A 203 -12.54 3.09 16.96
C VAL A 203 -13.30 4.11 17.81
N ALA A 204 -13.17 5.38 17.46
CA ALA A 204 -13.73 6.48 18.25
C ALA A 204 -15.27 6.55 18.23
N GLN A 205 -15.92 6.02 17.18
CA GLN A 205 -17.38 6.08 17.04
C GLN A 205 -18.00 4.68 16.92
N VAL A 206 -17.96 4.07 15.73
CA VAL A 206 -18.67 2.81 15.46
C VAL A 206 -17.76 1.82 14.76
N ALA A 207 -17.57 0.65 15.38
CA ALA A 207 -17.02 -0.52 14.72
C ALA A 207 -18.17 -1.43 14.26
N SER A 208 -18.40 -1.53 12.95
CA SER A 208 -19.45 -2.37 12.37
C SER A 208 -18.87 -3.62 11.71
N LEU A 209 -19.33 -4.80 12.12
CA LEU A 209 -19.09 -6.06 11.42
C LEU A 209 -20.43 -6.58 10.87
N ALA A 210 -20.43 -6.95 9.60
CA ALA A 210 -21.58 -7.56 8.93
C ALA A 210 -21.12 -8.78 8.13
N ALA A 211 -21.84 -9.90 8.27
CA ALA A 211 -21.58 -11.12 7.54
C ALA A 211 -22.87 -11.71 6.99
N GLY A 212 -22.83 -12.25 5.77
CA GLY A 212 -23.99 -12.90 5.15
C GLY A 212 -24.38 -14.24 5.79
N LYS A 213 -23.56 -14.80 6.69
CA LYS A 213 -23.83 -16.06 7.40
C LYS A 213 -23.64 -15.92 8.90
N TYR A 214 -22.39 -15.77 9.34
CA TYR A 214 -22.05 -15.67 10.77
C TYR A 214 -20.88 -14.71 11.01
N ILE A 215 -20.88 -14.09 12.18
CA ILE A 215 -19.72 -13.46 12.81
C ILE A 215 -19.33 -14.40 13.95
N ASP A 216 -18.10 -14.88 13.95
CA ASP A 216 -17.58 -15.78 14.98
C ASP A 216 -16.35 -15.17 15.66
N MET A 217 -16.34 -15.19 16.98
CA MET A 217 -15.30 -14.63 17.84
C MET A 217 -14.85 -15.69 18.84
N GLY A 218 -13.80 -16.44 18.50
CA GLY A 218 -13.28 -17.54 19.33
C GLY A 218 -11.99 -17.19 20.08
N ALA A 219 -11.90 -17.61 21.34
CA ALA A 219 -10.68 -17.71 22.13
C ALA A 219 -10.44 -19.18 22.52
N GLY A 220 -9.54 -19.87 21.81
CA GLY A 220 -9.29 -21.30 22.02
C GLY A 220 -10.52 -22.15 21.69
N LYS A 221 -11.15 -22.74 22.73
CA LYS A 221 -12.34 -23.60 22.62
C LYS A 221 -13.66 -22.88 22.93
N SER A 222 -13.60 -21.63 23.38
CA SER A 222 -14.76 -20.81 23.72
C SER A 222 -14.96 -19.72 22.66
N GLY A 223 -16.19 -19.32 22.37
CA GLY A 223 -16.43 -18.23 21.42
C GLY A 223 -17.85 -17.69 21.44
N VAL A 224 -18.01 -16.51 20.84
CA VAL A 224 -19.30 -15.85 20.58
C VAL A 224 -19.58 -15.97 19.09
N SER A 225 -20.66 -16.67 18.72
CA SER A 225 -21.13 -16.75 17.33
C SER A 225 -22.49 -16.08 17.19
N ILE A 226 -22.61 -15.19 16.21
CA ILE A 226 -23.85 -14.52 15.80
C ILE A 226 -24.17 -14.98 14.38
N ASN A 227 -25.36 -15.54 14.13
CA ASN A 227 -25.77 -16.09 12.83
C ASN A 227 -27.04 -15.40 12.30
N LYS A 228 -27.18 -15.25 10.98
CA LYS A 228 -28.40 -14.73 10.32
C LYS A 228 -29.71 -15.43 10.73
N ASP A 229 -29.66 -16.71 11.10
CA ASP A 229 -30.86 -17.51 11.42
C ASP A 229 -31.31 -17.33 12.88
N ASN A 230 -30.41 -16.87 13.75
CA ASN A 230 -30.69 -16.61 15.16
C ASN A 230 -30.10 -15.23 15.51
N VAL A 231 -30.96 -14.21 15.63
CA VAL A 231 -30.58 -12.87 16.12
C VAL A 231 -30.31 -12.95 17.64
N GLY A 232 -29.33 -13.74 18.03
CA GLY A 232 -28.98 -14.04 19.42
C GLY A 232 -27.54 -14.53 19.52
N VAL A 233 -26.95 -14.31 20.70
CA VAL A 233 -25.60 -14.77 21.03
C VAL A 233 -25.65 -16.26 21.37
N LEU A 234 -25.08 -17.11 20.51
CA LEU A 234 -24.86 -18.53 20.83
C LEU A 234 -23.47 -18.67 21.45
N ILE A 235 -23.40 -19.13 22.71
CA ILE A 235 -22.15 -19.46 23.37
C ILE A 235 -22.14 -20.98 23.58
N GLY A 236 -21.42 -21.69 22.70
CA GLY A 236 -21.21 -23.13 22.79
C GLY A 236 -19.91 -23.43 23.54
N GLY A 237 -19.95 -24.37 24.48
CA GLY A 237 -18.77 -24.96 25.13
C GLY A 237 -18.71 -26.48 24.91
N LEU A 238 -17.54 -27.08 25.12
CA LEU A 238 -17.39 -28.53 25.21
C LEU A 238 -18.10 -29.08 26.46
N ALA A 239 -18.31 -30.39 26.51
CA ALA A 239 -18.90 -31.09 27.67
C ALA A 239 -18.14 -30.88 29.00
N SER A 240 -16.93 -30.32 28.95
CA SER A 240 -16.07 -29.99 30.10
C SER A 240 -16.02 -28.50 30.45
N ASP A 241 -16.68 -27.63 29.67
CA ASP A 241 -16.52 -26.19 29.81
C ASP A 241 -17.49 -25.59 30.84
N VAL A 242 -17.01 -24.55 31.53
CA VAL A 242 -17.78 -23.75 32.48
C VAL A 242 -18.91 -23.07 31.71
N GLY A 243 -20.16 -23.20 32.19
CA GLY A 243 -21.34 -22.68 31.51
C GLY A 243 -21.32 -21.18 31.24
N VAL A 244 -22.32 -20.71 30.49
CA VAL A 244 -22.49 -19.30 30.13
C VAL A 244 -23.07 -18.52 31.31
N GLY A 245 -22.32 -17.55 31.84
CA GLY A 245 -22.81 -16.62 32.86
C GLY A 245 -23.28 -15.30 32.25
N ILE A 246 -24.49 -14.84 32.57
CA ILE A 246 -24.94 -13.47 32.34
C ILE A 246 -24.96 -12.78 33.71
N THR A 247 -24.09 -11.79 33.95
CA THR A 247 -23.97 -11.07 35.23
C THR A 247 -24.18 -9.58 35.01
N GLY A 248 -25.03 -8.94 35.83
CA GLY A 248 -25.26 -7.49 35.84
C GLY A 248 -24.74 -6.85 37.12
N GLN A 249 -24.23 -5.62 37.04
CA GLN A 249 -23.77 -4.82 38.18
C GLN A 249 -24.48 -3.44 38.17
N GLY A 250 -24.76 -2.86 39.34
CA GLY A 250 -25.37 -1.53 39.50
C GLY A 250 -26.86 -1.42 39.10
N GLY A 251 -27.28 -2.09 38.02
CA GLY A 251 -28.66 -2.10 37.51
C GLY A 251 -29.28 -3.49 37.30
N GLY A 252 -28.55 -4.56 37.61
CA GLY A 252 -29.02 -5.95 37.45
C GLY A 252 -29.03 -6.45 36.00
N VAL A 253 -29.77 -7.52 35.75
CA VAL A 253 -29.99 -8.11 34.41
C VAL A 253 -31.49 -8.20 34.19
N ASP A 254 -32.00 -7.66 33.09
CA ASP A 254 -33.36 -7.89 32.63
C ASP A 254 -33.35 -8.91 31.48
N ILE A 255 -34.24 -9.90 31.53
CA ILE A 255 -34.42 -10.91 30.48
C ILE A 255 -35.88 -10.85 30.04
N ALA A 256 -36.13 -10.09 28.97
CA ALA A 256 -37.46 -9.92 28.41
C ALA A 256 -37.60 -10.69 27.09
N GLY A 257 -38.76 -11.30 26.89
CA GLY A 257 -39.15 -11.93 25.64
C GLY A 257 -40.47 -11.36 25.16
N TYR A 258 -40.52 -10.94 23.89
CA TYR A 258 -41.73 -10.46 23.24
C TYR A 258 -42.32 -11.57 22.34
N ASP A 259 -43.60 -11.46 21.98
CA ASP A 259 -44.38 -12.46 21.23
C ASP A 259 -44.40 -13.86 21.88
N LYS A 260 -43.37 -14.69 21.62
CA LYS A 260 -43.25 -16.08 22.09
C LYS A 260 -42.70 -16.20 23.52
N GLY A 261 -42.33 -15.09 24.15
CA GLY A 261 -41.88 -15.03 25.54
C GLY A 261 -40.46 -15.54 25.76
N VAL A 262 -40.13 -15.83 27.02
CA VAL A 262 -38.83 -16.38 27.45
C VAL A 262 -39.03 -17.84 27.88
N SER A 263 -38.22 -18.74 27.36
CA SER A 263 -38.16 -20.14 27.82
C SER A 263 -36.79 -20.40 28.46
N ILE A 264 -36.79 -20.84 29.71
CA ILE A 264 -35.58 -21.25 30.44
C ILE A 264 -35.69 -22.75 30.70
N SER A 265 -34.83 -23.51 30.04
CA SER A 265 -34.82 -24.97 30.12
C SER A 265 -33.48 -25.46 30.66
N GLY A 266 -33.53 -26.41 31.59
CA GLY A 266 -32.36 -27.06 32.16
C GLY A 266 -32.43 -28.56 31.89
N TYR A 267 -31.37 -29.11 31.31
CA TYR A 267 -31.23 -30.55 31.07
C TYR A 267 -30.31 -31.16 32.14
N ALA A 268 -30.45 -32.46 32.42
CA ALA A 268 -29.77 -33.18 33.50
C ALA A 268 -30.07 -32.63 34.92
N LYS A 269 -29.27 -31.66 35.43
CA LYS A 269 -29.40 -31.13 36.80
C LYS A 269 -30.56 -30.12 36.98
N GLY A 270 -31.36 -29.91 35.93
CA GLY A 270 -32.54 -29.03 35.95
C GLY A 270 -32.20 -27.54 35.91
N VAL A 271 -33.16 -26.71 36.32
CA VAL A 271 -33.01 -25.24 36.44
C VAL A 271 -33.05 -24.88 37.92
N THR A 272 -32.09 -24.09 38.39
CA THR A 272 -32.13 -23.46 39.72
C THR A 272 -32.34 -21.96 39.53
N ILE A 273 -33.41 -21.41 40.12
CA ILE A 273 -33.69 -19.97 40.17
C ILE A 273 -33.71 -19.58 41.64
N TYR A 274 -32.91 -18.59 42.01
CA TYR A 274 -32.73 -18.18 43.40
C TYR A 274 -32.77 -16.65 43.48
N GLY A 275 -33.51 -16.13 44.47
CA GLY A 275 -33.49 -14.73 44.88
C GLY A 275 -33.13 -14.65 46.36
N GLU A 276 -32.20 -13.78 46.73
CA GLU A 276 -31.76 -13.61 48.12
C GLU A 276 -32.86 -13.02 49.01
N ASN A 277 -33.58 -12.02 48.50
CA ASN A 277 -34.71 -11.40 49.18
C ASN A 277 -36.02 -11.99 48.66
N ASP A 278 -36.39 -11.64 47.43
CA ASP A 278 -37.67 -12.02 46.83
C ASP A 278 -37.46 -12.77 45.51
N LEU A 279 -38.32 -13.77 45.29
CA LEU A 279 -38.52 -14.40 43.98
C LEU A 279 -39.97 -14.20 43.57
N ASN A 280 -40.21 -13.26 42.65
CA ASN A 280 -41.54 -12.94 42.16
C ASN A 280 -41.85 -13.71 40.87
N LEU A 281 -42.85 -14.60 40.92
CA LEU A 281 -43.43 -15.23 39.73
C LEU A 281 -44.87 -14.74 39.57
N SER A 282 -45.13 -13.99 38.51
CA SER A 282 -46.47 -13.42 38.26
C SER A 282 -46.82 -13.47 36.78
N GLY A 283 -48.10 -13.64 36.48
CA GLY A 283 -48.65 -13.55 35.13
C GLY A 283 -49.99 -12.84 35.15
N LYS A 284 -50.36 -12.18 34.03
CA LYS A 284 -51.67 -11.53 33.89
C LYS A 284 -52.83 -12.53 33.84
N SER A 285 -52.56 -13.79 33.48
CA SER A 285 -53.57 -14.84 33.34
C SER A 285 -53.27 -16.02 34.25
N THR A 286 -52.14 -16.70 34.06
CA THR A 286 -51.78 -17.89 34.83
C THR A 286 -50.28 -17.91 35.13
N ALA A 287 -49.92 -18.52 36.26
CA ALA A 287 -48.55 -18.92 36.60
C ALA A 287 -48.62 -20.39 37.04
N ASN A 288 -48.08 -21.29 36.21
CA ASN A 288 -48.19 -22.73 36.42
C ASN A 288 -46.88 -23.30 36.99
N LEU A 289 -47.01 -24.18 37.99
CA LEU A 289 -45.93 -25.04 38.46
C LEU A 289 -46.35 -26.49 38.21
N GLN A 290 -45.67 -27.17 37.29
CA GLN A 290 -46.04 -28.53 36.87
C GLN A 290 -44.87 -29.48 37.09
N ALA A 291 -44.99 -30.32 38.12
CA ALA A 291 -44.06 -31.39 38.42
C ALA A 291 -44.79 -32.53 39.15
N PRO A 292 -44.27 -33.77 39.15
CA PRO A 292 -44.79 -34.83 39.99
C PRO A 292 -44.81 -34.45 41.48
N THR A 293 -43.82 -33.66 41.91
CA THR A 293 -43.72 -33.12 43.28
C THR A 293 -43.32 -31.66 43.22
N VAL A 294 -44.04 -30.80 43.94
CA VAL A 294 -43.68 -29.39 44.18
C VAL A 294 -43.43 -29.22 45.66
N ASN A 295 -42.19 -28.91 46.04
CA ASN A 295 -41.80 -28.68 47.42
C ASN A 295 -41.83 -27.18 47.73
N ILE A 296 -42.50 -26.79 48.81
CA ILE A 296 -42.47 -25.44 49.36
C ILE A 296 -41.81 -25.55 50.74
N ASP A 297 -40.51 -25.27 50.79
CA ASP A 297 -39.67 -25.41 51.97
C ASP A 297 -38.64 -24.27 52.01
N ASN A 298 -38.27 -23.82 53.20
CA ASN A 298 -37.18 -22.85 53.42
C ASN A 298 -35.95 -23.49 54.08
N GLY A 299 -35.92 -24.83 54.21
CA GLY A 299 -34.84 -25.58 54.86
C GLY A 299 -34.78 -25.38 56.37
N LYS A 300 -35.83 -24.81 56.98
CA LYS A 300 -35.96 -24.56 58.42
C LYS A 300 -37.28 -25.15 58.96
N SER A 301 -37.45 -25.13 60.28
CA SER A 301 -38.56 -25.80 60.99
C SER A 301 -39.97 -25.27 60.66
N SER A 302 -40.10 -24.14 59.97
CA SER A 302 -41.41 -23.58 59.60
C SER A 302 -41.34 -22.81 58.28
N CYS A 303 -42.09 -23.26 57.28
CA CYS A 303 -42.37 -22.52 56.04
C CYS A 303 -43.82 -22.03 56.10
N ASN A 304 -44.02 -20.72 56.02
CA ASN A 304 -45.35 -20.12 55.97
C ASN A 304 -45.75 -19.91 54.51
N VAL A 305 -46.88 -20.51 54.10
CA VAL A 305 -47.47 -20.29 52.79
C VAL A 305 -48.67 -19.37 52.94
N ASN A 306 -48.51 -18.11 52.52
CA ASN A 306 -49.61 -17.15 52.52
C ASN A 306 -50.23 -17.07 51.12
N VAL A 307 -51.52 -17.39 51.01
CA VAL A 307 -52.26 -17.35 49.73
C VAL A 307 -53.39 -16.34 49.86
N ASN A 308 -53.25 -15.20 49.19
CA ASN A 308 -54.30 -14.20 49.09
C ASN A 308 -55.06 -14.39 47.76
N ALA A 309 -56.21 -15.06 47.82
CA ALA A 309 -57.04 -15.35 46.66
C ALA A 309 -58.53 -15.31 47.03
N THR A 310 -59.37 -14.98 46.07
CA THR A 310 -60.84 -15.08 46.20
C THR A 310 -61.30 -16.54 46.30
N LYS A 311 -60.51 -17.47 45.76
CA LYS A 311 -60.75 -18.91 45.77
C LYS A 311 -59.43 -19.68 45.69
N ILE A 312 -59.26 -20.68 46.57
CA ILE A 312 -58.17 -21.64 46.57
C ILE A 312 -58.77 -23.01 46.32
N VAL A 313 -58.22 -23.78 45.38
CA VAL A 313 -58.67 -25.15 45.10
C VAL A 313 -57.47 -26.09 45.14
N LEU A 314 -57.54 -27.09 46.01
CA LEU A 314 -56.61 -28.22 46.07
C LEU A 314 -57.38 -29.44 45.57
N ALA A 315 -57.04 -29.97 44.40
CA ALA A 315 -57.79 -31.06 43.79
C ALA A 315 -56.88 -32.23 43.41
N THR A 316 -57.43 -33.43 43.50
CA THR A 316 -56.87 -34.68 42.95
C THR A 316 -57.86 -35.27 41.94
N GLY A 317 -57.49 -36.35 41.26
CA GLY A 317 -58.33 -36.98 40.22
C GLY A 317 -59.71 -37.49 40.67
N GLY A 318 -60.06 -37.41 41.96
CA GLY A 318 -61.35 -37.87 42.50
C GLY A 318 -61.90 -37.07 43.70
N GLY A 319 -61.30 -35.93 44.06
CA GLY A 319 -61.76 -35.11 45.17
C GLY A 319 -61.07 -33.74 45.22
N SER A 320 -61.65 -32.79 45.97
CA SER A 320 -61.09 -31.45 46.12
C SER A 320 -61.38 -30.83 47.48
N ILE A 321 -60.52 -29.88 47.86
CA ILE A 321 -60.73 -28.94 48.95
C ILE A 321 -60.76 -27.55 48.31
N THR A 322 -61.86 -26.83 48.51
CA THR A 322 -62.05 -25.46 48.03
C THR A 322 -62.18 -24.54 49.23
N LEU A 323 -61.40 -23.46 49.26
CA LEU A 323 -61.55 -22.36 50.21
C LEU A 323 -61.96 -21.13 49.43
N ASP A 324 -63.10 -20.52 49.75
CA ASP A 324 -63.55 -19.27 49.15
C ASP A 324 -64.33 -18.41 50.16
N GLY A 325 -64.92 -17.31 49.70
CA GLY A 325 -65.68 -16.39 50.55
C GLY A 325 -66.88 -17.01 51.28
N SER A 326 -67.29 -18.23 50.91
CA SER A 326 -68.35 -18.98 51.59
C SER A 326 -67.84 -19.97 52.64
N GLY A 327 -66.53 -20.22 52.73
CA GLY A 327 -65.90 -21.10 53.70
C GLY A 327 -65.04 -22.20 53.07
N VAL A 328 -64.92 -23.34 53.77
CA VAL A 328 -64.16 -24.52 53.31
C VAL A 328 -65.14 -25.59 52.83
N THR A 329 -65.05 -25.96 51.56
CA THR A 329 -65.84 -27.04 50.94
C THR A 329 -64.92 -28.21 50.61
N ILE A 330 -65.22 -29.41 51.12
CA ILE A 330 -64.49 -30.64 50.82
C ILE A 330 -65.41 -31.56 50.01
N GLN A 331 -64.98 -31.98 48.82
CA GLN A 331 -65.74 -32.86 47.93
C GLN A 331 -64.93 -34.14 47.65
N GLY A 332 -65.54 -35.29 47.89
CA GLY A 332 -64.95 -36.61 47.64
C GLY A 332 -65.84 -37.71 48.20
N THR A 333 -65.53 -38.97 47.87
CA THR A 333 -66.29 -40.13 48.36
C THR A 333 -66.25 -40.25 49.89
N ILE A 334 -65.16 -39.82 50.51
CA ILE A 334 -64.95 -39.82 51.97
C ILE A 334 -64.20 -38.54 52.34
N ALA A 335 -64.73 -37.78 53.30
CA ALA A 335 -64.05 -36.62 53.89
C ALA A 335 -63.64 -36.97 55.32
N HIS A 336 -62.34 -37.02 55.59
CA HIS A 336 -61.80 -37.17 56.94
C HIS A 336 -61.50 -35.78 57.49
N ILE A 337 -62.35 -35.30 58.40
CA ILE A 337 -62.15 -34.06 59.15
C ILE A 337 -61.89 -34.49 60.59
N ASN A 338 -60.63 -34.37 61.01
CA ASN A 338 -60.21 -34.65 62.39
C ASN A 338 -60.19 -33.37 63.21
#